data_AF-A0A7Y4Z3C5-F1
#
_entry.id   AF-A0A7Y4Z3C5-F1
#
_cell.length_a   1.000
_cell.length_b   1.000
_cell.length_c   1.000
_cell.angle_alpha   90.00
_cell.angle_beta   90.00
_cell.angle_gamma   90.00
#
_symmetry.space_group_name_H-M   'P 1'
#
loop_
_entity.id
_entity.type
_entity.pdbx_description
1 polymer ?
#
loop_
_entity_poly.entity_id
_entity_poly.type
_entity_poly.pdbx_seq_one_letter_code
_entity_poly.pdbx_strand_id
1 'polypeptide(L)'
;MFAFIQAQRFWIKRCFRGNSHDLRMSDYQVRTYKGFNNHMVLTCVAMQYVQRERMKNAQDLPLLSYNDVRILLAKKHERISVTIYPHTE
;
A
#
# COMPACT_ATOMS: atom_id res chain seq x y z
N MET A 1 -25.92 -3.69 19.40
CA MET A 1 -25.88 -2.48 18.53
C MET A 1 -24.48 -1.88 18.44
N PHE A 2 -23.89 -1.36 19.54
CA PHE A 2 -22.60 -0.65 19.51
C PHE A 2 -21.41 -1.50 19.02
N ALA A 3 -21.32 -2.76 19.45
CA ALA A 3 -20.24 -3.67 19.05
C ALA A 3 -20.17 -3.90 17.52
N PHE A 4 -21.32 -3.98 16.85
CA PHE A 4 -21.38 -4.21 15.40
C PHE A 4 -20.84 -3.01 14.60
N ILE A 5 -21.22 -1.80 14.99
CA ILE A 5 -20.73 -0.54 14.40
C ILE A 5 -19.22 -0.43 14.58
N GLN A 6 -18.73 -0.79 15.78
CA GLN A 6 -17.30 -0.74 16.09
C GLN A 6 -16.50 -1.78 15.29
N ALA A 7 -17.05 -2.98 15.08
CA ALA A 7 -16.43 -4.01 14.27
C ALA A 7 -16.31 -3.61 12.79
N GLN A 8 -17.33 -2.99 12.21
CA GLN A 8 -17.26 -2.48 10.84
C GLN A 8 -16.21 -1.36 10.70
N ARG A 9 -16.19 -0.42 11.66
CA ARG A 9 -15.23 0.69 11.69
C ARG A 9 -13.79 0.21 11.90
N PHE A 10 -13.60 -0.91 12.59
CA PHE A 10 -12.27 -1.46 12.87
C PHE A 10 -11.49 -1.76 11.58
N TRP A 11 -12.12 -2.43 10.61
CA TRP A 11 -11.46 -2.78 9.34
C TRP A 11 -11.02 -1.54 8.56
N ILE A 12 -11.89 -0.54 8.49
CA ILE A 12 -11.60 0.74 7.83
C ILE A 12 -10.39 1.40 8.50
N LYS A 13 -10.43 1.54 9.84
CA LYS A 13 -9.31 2.12 10.61
C LYS A 13 -8.01 1.35 10.42
N ARG A 14 -8.07 0.02 10.39
CA ARG A 14 -6.89 -0.83 10.25
C ARG A 14 -6.20 -0.61 8.90
N CYS A 15 -6.98 -0.48 7.83
CA CYS A 15 -6.47 -0.17 6.49
C CYS A 15 -5.76 1.18 6.45
N PHE A 16 -6.41 2.25 6.95
CA PHE A 16 -5.80 3.58 6.99
C PHE A 16 -4.56 3.63 7.88
N ARG A 17 -4.54 2.92 9.02
CA ARG A 17 -3.37 2.86 9.91
C ARG A 17 -2.15 2.24 9.21
N GLY A 18 -2.36 1.17 8.44
CA GLY A 18 -1.30 0.56 7.63
C GLY A 18 -0.81 1.51 6.53
N ASN A 19 -1.73 2.21 5.86
CA ASN A 19 -1.39 3.17 4.81
C ASN A 19 -0.57 4.37 5.33
N SER A 20 -0.96 4.94 6.46
CA SER A 20 -0.24 6.04 7.10
C SER A 20 1.20 5.68 7.45
N HIS A 21 1.46 4.46 7.92
CA HIS A 21 2.80 4.01 8.31
C HIS A 21 3.62 3.46 7.14
N ASP A 22 3.10 2.48 6.40
CA ASP A 22 3.89 1.68 5.43
C ASP A 22 3.89 2.30 4.02
N LEU A 23 2.80 2.98 3.65
CA LEU A 23 2.61 3.63 2.34
C LEU A 23 2.81 5.15 2.40
N ARG A 24 3.25 5.66 3.56
CA ARG A 24 3.68 7.06 3.74
C ARG A 24 2.59 8.10 3.44
N MET A 25 1.32 7.74 3.65
CA MET A 25 0.20 8.66 3.46
C MET A 25 0.34 9.93 4.32
N SER A 26 0.96 9.83 5.50
CA SER A 26 1.20 10.97 6.40
C SER A 26 2.45 11.80 6.07
N ASP A 27 3.37 11.31 5.22
CA ASP A 27 4.68 11.94 4.99
C ASP A 27 4.68 12.94 3.81
N TYR A 28 3.50 13.41 3.38
CA TYR A 28 3.41 14.33 2.26
C TYR A 28 4.08 15.68 2.59
N GLN A 29 4.94 16.16 1.69
CA GLN A 29 5.68 17.42 1.89
C GLN A 29 5.11 18.59 1.07
N VAL A 30 4.31 18.29 0.05
CA VAL A 30 3.75 19.32 -0.85
C VAL A 30 2.59 20.05 -0.17
N ARG A 31 2.70 21.37 -0.02
CA ARG A 31 1.69 22.22 0.64
C ARG A 31 0.64 22.82 -0.29
N THR A 32 0.69 22.50 -1.59
CA THR A 32 -0.34 22.94 -2.53
C THR A 32 -1.59 22.06 -2.38
N TYR A 33 -2.77 22.65 -2.51
CA TYR A 33 -4.03 21.90 -2.45
C TYR A 33 -4.07 20.77 -3.49
N LYS A 34 -3.65 21.06 -4.73
CA LYS A 34 -3.59 20.06 -5.80
C LYS A 34 -2.57 18.95 -5.52
N GLY A 35 -1.39 19.30 -5.01
CA GLY A 35 -0.37 18.32 -4.64
C GLY A 35 -0.82 17.38 -3.53
N PHE A 36 -1.49 17.91 -2.50
CA PHE A 36 -2.10 17.11 -1.45
C PHE A 36 -3.13 16.12 -2.01
N ASN A 37 -4.08 16.59 -2.82
CA ASN A 37 -5.10 15.71 -3.40
C ASN A 37 -4.49 14.61 -4.28
N ASN A 38 -3.51 14.95 -5.11
CA ASN A 38 -2.83 13.98 -5.96
C ASN A 38 -2.09 12.92 -5.10
N HIS A 39 -1.38 13.34 -4.05
CA HIS A 39 -0.71 12.42 -3.13
C HIS A 39 -1.71 11.47 -2.45
N MET A 40 -2.83 12.01 -1.99
CA MET A 40 -3.90 11.24 -1.33
C MET A 40 -4.54 10.23 -2.30
N VAL A 41 -4.78 10.63 -3.55
CA VAL A 41 -5.31 9.71 -4.58
C VAL A 41 -4.32 8.58 -4.85
N LEU A 42 -3.04 8.89 -5.08
CA LEU A 42 -2.02 7.89 -5.37
C LEU A 42 -1.82 6.91 -4.20
N THR A 43 -1.76 7.42 -2.97
CA THR A 43 -1.63 6.58 -1.77
C THR A 43 -2.86 5.72 -1.53
N CYS A 44 -4.08 6.21 -1.81
CA CYS A 44 -5.30 5.40 -1.77
C CYS A 44 -5.32 4.30 -2.83
N VAL A 45 -4.89 4.58 -4.06
CA VAL A 45 -4.79 3.57 -5.13
C VAL A 45 -3.75 2.49 -4.77
N ALA A 46 -2.59 2.89 -4.24
CA ALA A 46 -1.58 1.95 -3.76
C ALA A 46 -2.10 1.10 -2.58
N MET A 47 -2.80 1.70 -1.63
CA MET A 47 -3.45 1.00 -0.52
C MET A 47 -4.45 -0.05 -1.01
N GLN A 48 -5.28 0.29 -2.01
CA GLN A 48 -6.24 -0.65 -2.59
C GLN A 48 -5.53 -1.87 -3.21
N TYR A 49 -4.44 -1.64 -3.95
CA TYR A 49 -3.65 -2.71 -4.53
C TYR A 49 -3.10 -3.65 -3.44
N VAL A 50 -2.42 -3.10 -2.43
CA VAL A 50 -1.81 -3.91 -1.36
C VAL A 50 -2.87 -4.68 -0.57
N GLN A 51 -4.00 -4.05 -0.25
CA GLN A 51 -5.10 -4.72 0.44
C GLN A 51 -5.66 -5.89 -0.37
N ARG A 52 -5.79 -5.73 -1.68
CA ARG A 52 -6.27 -6.80 -2.58
C ARG A 52 -5.31 -7.98 -2.58
N GLU A 53 -4.01 -7.74 -2.67
CA GLU A 53 -3.00 -8.80 -2.63
C GLU A 53 -2.99 -9.55 -1.29
N ARG A 54 -3.17 -8.82 -0.17
CA ARG A 54 -3.32 -9.45 1.14
C ARG A 54 -4.56 -10.33 1.24
N MET A 55 -5.70 -9.89 0.69
CA MET A 55 -6.92 -10.69 0.71
C MET A 55 -6.80 -11.96 -0.15
N LYS A 56 -6.13 -11.87 -1.32
CA LYS A 56 -5.87 -13.04 -2.17
C LYS A 56 -4.99 -14.07 -1.47
N ASN A 57 -3.93 -13.61 -0.81
CA ASN A 57 -2.94 -14.48 -0.18
C ASN A 57 -3.25 -14.74 1.31
N ALA A 58 -4.46 -14.43 1.78
CA ALA A 58 -4.79 -14.50 3.20
C ALA A 58 -4.71 -15.93 3.77
N GLN A 59 -4.93 -16.95 2.94
CA GLN A 59 -4.82 -18.36 3.33
C GLN A 59 -3.35 -18.80 3.43
N ASP A 60 -2.54 -18.51 2.41
CA ASP A 60 -1.16 -18.98 2.33
C ASP A 60 -0.19 -18.13 3.17
N LEU A 61 -0.44 -16.82 3.24
CA LEU A 61 0.43 -15.81 3.85
C LEU A 61 -0.39 -14.88 4.78
N PRO A 62 -0.95 -15.39 5.89
CA PRO A 62 -1.82 -14.61 6.78
C PRO A 62 -1.11 -13.41 7.43
N LEU A 63 0.22 -13.46 7.55
CA LEU A 63 1.05 -12.42 8.16
C LEU A 63 1.62 -11.41 7.16
N LEU A 64 1.23 -11.47 5.88
CA LEU A 64 1.74 -10.57 4.84
C LEU A 64 1.48 -9.10 5.21
N SER A 65 2.54 -8.33 5.43
CA SER A 65 2.46 -6.90 5.79
C SER A 65 2.34 -6.01 4.56
N TYR A 66 1.91 -4.76 4.74
CA TYR A 66 1.92 -3.78 3.64
C TYR A 66 3.35 -3.49 3.17
N ASN A 67 4.30 -3.44 4.10
CA ASN A 67 5.72 -3.22 3.79
C ASN A 67 6.31 -4.37 2.95
N ASP A 68 5.91 -5.62 3.23
CA ASP A 68 6.40 -6.79 2.49
C ASP A 68 5.94 -6.72 1.03
N VAL A 69 4.68 -6.38 0.79
CA VAL A 69 4.15 -6.20 -0.57
C VAL A 69 4.89 -5.08 -1.30
N ARG A 70 5.21 -3.98 -0.62
CA ARG A 70 6.00 -2.88 -1.17
C ARG A 70 7.41 -3.33 -1.57
N ILE A 71 8.10 -4.08 -0.71
CA ILE A 71 9.44 -4.62 -0.99
C ILE A 71 9.39 -5.62 -2.15
N LEU A 72 8.38 -6.49 -2.19
CA LEU A 72 8.19 -7.45 -3.30
C LEU A 72 7.95 -6.74 -4.63
N LEU A 73 7.18 -5.64 -4.63
CA LEU A 73 6.97 -4.79 -5.80
C LEU A 73 8.27 -4.14 -6.28
N ALA A 74 9.05 -3.56 -5.36
CA ALA A 74 10.34 -2.96 -5.68
C ALA A 74 11.29 -4.00 -6.30
N LYS A 75 11.44 -5.16 -5.65
CA LYS A 75 12.26 -6.27 -6.14
C LYS A 75 11.80 -6.82 -7.49
N LYS A 76 10.48 -6.89 -7.71
CA LYS A 76 9.91 -7.30 -9.01
C LYS A 76 10.27 -6.30 -10.10
N HIS A 77 10.16 -5.00 -9.83
CA HIS A 77 10.55 -3.97 -10.78
C HIS A 77 12.06 -3.97 -11.06
N GLU A 78 12.91 -4.17 -10.07
CA GLU A 78 14.36 -4.31 -10.25
C GLU A 78 14.72 -5.49 -11.17
N ARG A 79 14.09 -6.65 -10.99
CA ARG A 79 14.29 -7.78 -11.91
C ARG A 79 13.85 -7.44 -13.33
N ILE A 80 12.71 -6.77 -13.47
CA ILE A 80 12.21 -6.37 -14.79
C ILE A 80 13.20 -5.40 -15.42
N SER A 81 13.66 -4.35 -14.72
CA SER A 81 14.63 -3.40 -15.27
C SER A 81 15.95 -4.06 -15.69
N VAL A 82 16.47 -5.03 -14.93
CA VAL A 82 17.65 -5.81 -15.32
C VAL A 82 17.38 -6.66 -16.58
N THR A 83 16.15 -7.09 -16.79
CA THR A 83 15.76 -7.92 -17.95
C THR A 83 15.55 -7.07 -19.22
N ILE A 84 14.97 -5.87 -19.11
CA ILE A 84 14.73 -4.97 -20.27
C ILE A 84 15.93 -4.09 -20.60
N TYR A 85 16.82 -3.82 -19.64
CA TYR A 85 18.09 -3.13 -19.85
C TYR A 85 19.23 -4.05 -19.39
N PRO A 86 19.53 -5.13 -20.13
CA PRO A 86 20.78 -5.85 -19.89
C PRO A 86 21.90 -4.85 -20.12
N HIS A 87 22.82 -4.72 -19.17
CA HIS A 87 23.98 -3.83 -19.25
C HIS A 87 24.62 -3.97 -20.63
N THR A 88 24.46 -2.95 -21.47
CA THR A 88 25.28 -2.76 -22.66
C THR A 88 26.65 -2.33 -22.16
N GLU A 89 27.60 -3.28 -22.17
CA GLU A 89 29.03 -2.98 -22.22
C GLU A 89 29.37 -2.12 -23.45
#